data_AF-W8VGY8-F1
#
_entry.id   AF-W8VGY8-F1
#
_cell.length_a   1.000
_cell.length_b   1.000
_cell.length_c   1.000
_cell.angle_alpha   90.00
_cell.angle_beta   90.00
_cell.angle_gamma   90.00
#
_symmetry.space_group_name_H-M   'P 1'
#
loop_
_entity.id
_entity.type
_entity.pdbx_description
1 polymer ?
#
loop_
_entity_poly.entity_id
_entity_poly.type
_entity_poly.pdbx_seq_one_letter_code
_entity_poly.pdbx_strand_id
1 'polypeptide(L)'
;MEVVMSSSLTASMQARRHPETTHIDRLATADMLAMLHQDDKQISEAVGACLPDIARLIDIATATISRGGRLVIIGAGASGRTTIEAVSDYSPEGKHALVGLIAGGQTAAMAERETAANNYDLGAFELQSLDFSNRDMLLALTVSGKTPWVWGAMRHAWSLGAPIAVITQQPTSEAAQLADIIIAPQTGPEAVAGLANPKAQLAQRQIVNMLTTGLAIRDGRVYSNLRVDVQADNSHWAERQIAIVMAATDCTRSEAKAALASCHQHCRTAILMLLSGLDAWHARELLTKHHDHLRLALREAQRSAVTPAQ
;
A
#
# COMPACT_ATOMS: atom_id res chain seq x y z
N MET A 1 3.01 -42.68 -7.62
CA MET A 1 2.93 -41.26 -7.21
C MET A 1 2.92 -40.33 -8.42
N GLU A 2 3.83 -40.50 -9.40
CA GLU A 2 3.89 -39.68 -10.62
C GLU A 2 2.63 -39.68 -11.49
N VAL A 3 2.00 -40.84 -11.76
CA VAL A 3 0.78 -40.91 -12.61
C VAL A 3 -0.41 -40.19 -11.96
N VAL A 4 -0.54 -40.29 -10.63
CA VAL A 4 -1.59 -39.60 -9.85
C VAL A 4 -1.30 -38.09 -9.81
N MET A 5 -0.06 -37.69 -9.59
CA MET A 5 0.37 -36.28 -9.64
C MET A 5 0.14 -35.68 -11.04
N SER A 6 0.49 -36.40 -12.10
CA SER A 6 0.27 -36.01 -13.51
C SER A 6 -1.22 -35.81 -13.81
N SER A 7 -2.07 -36.77 -13.44
CA SER A 7 -3.54 -36.64 -13.63
C SER A 7 -4.15 -35.47 -12.84
N SER A 8 -3.66 -35.21 -11.62
CA SER A 8 -4.11 -34.09 -10.78
C SER A 8 -3.69 -32.72 -11.33
N LEU A 9 -2.50 -32.62 -11.92
CA LEU A 9 -2.00 -31.42 -12.57
C LEU A 9 -2.76 -31.15 -13.87
N THR A 10 -3.07 -32.18 -14.66
CA THR A 10 -3.89 -32.05 -15.88
C THR A 10 -5.31 -31.57 -15.57
N ALA A 11 -5.99 -32.16 -14.59
CA ALA A 11 -7.32 -31.72 -14.16
C ALA A 11 -7.29 -30.27 -13.61
N SER A 12 -6.24 -29.92 -12.85
CA SER A 12 -6.00 -28.56 -12.36
C SER A 12 -5.81 -27.55 -13.50
N MET A 13 -5.07 -27.91 -14.56
CA MET A 13 -4.90 -27.04 -15.72
C MET A 13 -6.18 -26.91 -16.55
N GLN A 14 -6.94 -27.99 -16.73
CA GLN A 14 -8.23 -27.93 -17.43
C GLN A 14 -9.23 -27.01 -16.70
N ALA A 15 -9.31 -27.11 -15.38
CA ALA A 15 -10.17 -26.25 -14.56
C ALA A 15 -9.75 -24.76 -14.59
N ARG A 16 -8.48 -24.47 -14.86
CA ARG A 16 -7.95 -23.10 -14.95
C ARG A 16 -8.11 -22.46 -16.33
N ARG A 17 -8.55 -23.19 -17.36
CA ARG A 17 -8.72 -22.62 -18.69
C ARG A 17 -9.82 -21.58 -18.68
N HIS A 18 -9.51 -20.39 -19.17
CA HIS A 18 -10.50 -19.36 -19.40
C HIS A 18 -11.35 -19.73 -20.62
N PRO A 19 -12.69 -19.88 -20.47
CA PRO A 19 -13.56 -20.37 -21.54
C PRO A 19 -13.62 -19.42 -22.74
N GLU A 20 -13.60 -18.11 -22.49
CA GLU A 20 -13.74 -17.09 -23.54
C GLU A 20 -12.46 -16.82 -24.35
N THR A 21 -11.29 -17.21 -23.83
CA THR A 21 -9.99 -16.93 -24.48
C THR A 21 -9.34 -18.18 -25.08
N THR A 22 -10.09 -19.27 -25.24
CA THR A 22 -9.56 -20.56 -25.71
C THR A 22 -8.90 -20.54 -27.09
N HIS A 23 -9.14 -19.51 -27.90
CA HIS A 23 -8.63 -19.33 -29.25
C HIS A 23 -7.71 -18.10 -29.40
N ILE A 24 -7.27 -17.52 -28.27
CA ILE A 24 -6.51 -16.27 -28.22
C ILE A 24 -5.20 -16.32 -29.04
N ASP A 25 -4.62 -17.50 -29.22
CA ASP A 25 -3.39 -17.77 -29.99
C ASP A 25 -3.59 -17.65 -31.52
N ARG A 26 -4.84 -17.62 -32.00
CA ARG A 26 -5.19 -17.58 -33.43
C ARG A 26 -5.66 -16.21 -33.90
N LEU A 27 -5.79 -15.25 -32.99
CA LEU A 27 -6.27 -13.91 -33.28
C LEU A 27 -5.17 -13.06 -33.91
N ALA A 28 -5.57 -12.08 -34.72
CA ALA A 28 -4.66 -11.00 -35.07
C ALA A 28 -4.27 -10.24 -33.80
N THR A 29 -3.07 -9.64 -33.76
CA THR A 29 -2.56 -8.98 -32.55
C THR A 29 -3.53 -7.93 -32.00
N ALA A 30 -4.22 -7.17 -32.85
CA ALA A 30 -5.22 -6.18 -32.42
C ALA A 30 -6.40 -6.83 -31.68
N ASP A 31 -6.94 -7.93 -32.23
CA ASP A 31 -8.07 -8.65 -31.63
C ASP A 31 -7.65 -9.39 -30.35
N MET A 32 -6.43 -9.95 -30.33
CA MET A 32 -5.82 -10.53 -29.12
C MET A 32 -5.73 -9.49 -28.00
N LEU A 33 -5.25 -8.28 -28.30
CA LEU A 33 -5.16 -7.19 -27.32
C LEU A 33 -6.55 -6.71 -26.87
N ALA A 34 -7.52 -6.65 -27.78
CA ALA A 34 -8.90 -6.29 -27.42
C ALA A 34 -9.53 -7.32 -26.48
N MET A 35 -9.28 -8.62 -26.72
CA MET A 35 -9.72 -9.70 -25.84
C MET A 35 -9.08 -9.62 -24.45
N LEU A 36 -7.76 -9.42 -24.37
CA LEU A 36 -7.05 -9.23 -23.10
C LEU A 36 -7.60 -8.02 -22.33
N HIS A 37 -7.78 -6.88 -23.00
CA HIS A 37 -8.32 -5.68 -22.38
C HIS A 37 -9.76 -5.89 -21.87
N GLN A 38 -10.58 -6.63 -22.61
CA GLN A 38 -11.95 -6.93 -22.19
C GLN A 38 -11.98 -7.82 -20.94
N ASP A 39 -11.09 -8.81 -20.85
CA ASP A 39 -10.93 -9.66 -19.66
C ASP A 39 -10.43 -8.86 -18.44
N ASP A 40 -9.44 -7.99 -18.63
CA ASP A 40 -8.84 -7.16 -17.57
C ASP A 40 -9.83 -6.18 -16.91
N LYS A 41 -10.96 -5.82 -17.57
CA LYS A 41 -12.00 -4.96 -16.96
C LYS A 41 -12.54 -5.54 -15.65
N GLN A 42 -12.60 -6.87 -15.53
CA GLN A 42 -13.08 -7.57 -14.34
C GLN A 42 -12.24 -7.27 -13.10
N ILE A 43 -10.97 -6.85 -13.27
CA ILE A 43 -10.07 -6.53 -12.15
C ILE A 43 -10.67 -5.42 -11.28
N SER A 44 -11.17 -4.35 -11.90
CA SER A 44 -11.70 -3.20 -11.16
C SER A 44 -12.95 -3.57 -10.36
N GLU A 45 -13.83 -4.39 -10.93
CA GLU A 45 -15.04 -4.87 -10.27
C GLU A 45 -14.69 -5.80 -9.09
N ALA A 46 -13.74 -6.72 -9.29
CA ALA A 46 -13.26 -7.63 -8.25
C ALA A 46 -12.62 -6.90 -7.07
N VAL A 47 -11.82 -5.85 -7.33
CA VAL A 47 -11.27 -4.98 -6.29
C VAL A 47 -12.38 -4.16 -5.62
N GLY A 48 -13.34 -3.66 -6.40
CA GLY A 48 -14.51 -2.94 -5.90
C GLY A 48 -15.33 -3.73 -4.88
N ALA A 49 -15.50 -5.04 -5.11
CA ALA A 49 -16.17 -5.93 -4.17
C ALA A 49 -15.41 -6.09 -2.82
N CYS A 50 -14.09 -5.84 -2.81
CA CYS A 50 -13.25 -5.97 -1.61
C CYS A 50 -13.12 -4.68 -0.80
N LEU A 51 -13.75 -3.57 -1.21
CA LEU A 51 -13.61 -2.27 -0.54
C LEU A 51 -13.91 -2.29 0.97
N PRO A 52 -14.90 -3.04 1.49
CA PRO A 52 -15.13 -3.13 2.94
C PRO A 52 -13.92 -3.69 3.71
N ASP A 53 -13.27 -4.73 3.19
CA ASP A 53 -12.10 -5.33 3.84
C ASP A 53 -10.84 -4.47 3.68
N ILE A 54 -10.71 -3.78 2.54
CA ILE A 54 -9.65 -2.78 2.32
C ILE A 54 -9.81 -1.62 3.31
N ALA A 55 -11.03 -1.15 3.56
CA ALA A 55 -11.31 -0.12 4.55
C ALA A 55 -10.92 -0.57 5.96
N ARG A 56 -11.30 -1.81 6.35
CA ARG A 56 -10.88 -2.41 7.64
C ARG A 56 -9.37 -2.50 7.77
N LEU A 57 -8.68 -2.92 6.72
CA LEU A 57 -7.22 -2.98 6.66
C LEU A 57 -6.61 -1.59 6.91
N ILE A 58 -7.08 -0.56 6.20
CA ILE A 58 -6.59 0.82 6.35
C ILE A 58 -6.84 1.33 7.77
N ASP A 59 -8.03 1.11 8.34
CA ASP A 59 -8.36 1.60 9.67
C ASP A 59 -7.52 0.92 10.77
N ILE A 60 -7.30 -0.40 10.69
CA ILE A 60 -6.46 -1.13 11.65
C ILE A 60 -4.99 -0.74 11.48
N ALA A 61 -4.50 -0.60 10.24
CA ALA A 61 -3.13 -0.16 9.98
C ALA A 61 -2.88 1.27 10.49
N THR A 62 -3.83 2.19 10.25
CA THR A 62 -3.79 3.56 10.77
C THR A 62 -3.72 3.56 12.30
N ALA A 63 -4.61 2.79 12.95
CA ALA A 63 -4.62 2.70 14.41
C ALA A 63 -3.31 2.11 14.96
N THR A 64 -2.75 1.10 14.28
CA THR A 64 -1.47 0.48 14.64
C THR A 64 -0.33 1.48 14.60
N ILE A 65 -0.20 2.21 13.48
CA ILE A 65 0.82 3.24 13.29
C ILE A 65 0.68 4.36 14.32
N SER A 66 -0.56 4.82 14.58
CA SER A 66 -0.82 5.90 15.55
C SER A 66 -0.42 5.53 17.00
N ARG A 67 -0.36 4.23 17.32
CA ARG A 67 0.06 3.72 18.63
C ARG A 67 1.57 3.44 18.72
N GLY A 68 2.33 3.83 17.69
CA GLY A 68 3.77 3.60 17.60
C GLY A 68 4.17 2.21 17.10
N GLY A 69 3.20 1.43 16.60
CA GLY A 69 3.46 0.16 15.92
C GLY A 69 3.83 0.35 14.45
N ARG A 70 4.16 -0.74 13.76
CA ARG A 70 4.48 -0.75 12.32
C ARG A 70 3.45 -1.57 11.54
N LEU A 71 3.21 -1.18 10.30
CA LEU A 71 2.61 -2.05 9.30
C LEU A 71 3.75 -2.70 8.50
N VAL A 72 3.89 -4.02 8.65
CA VAL A 72 4.89 -4.81 7.92
C VAL A 72 4.21 -5.52 6.76
N ILE A 73 4.52 -5.09 5.54
CA ILE A 73 4.05 -5.70 4.30
C ILE A 73 5.10 -6.71 3.84
N ILE A 74 4.67 -7.93 3.50
CA ILE A 74 5.57 -9.02 3.09
C ILE A 74 5.11 -9.67 1.79
N GLY A 75 6.04 -10.19 0.99
CA GLY A 75 5.71 -10.99 -0.19
C GLY A 75 6.91 -11.66 -0.84
N ALA A 76 6.66 -12.52 -1.83
CA ALA A 76 7.71 -13.14 -2.64
C ALA A 76 7.51 -12.80 -4.13
N GLY A 77 8.58 -12.87 -4.92
CA GLY A 77 8.52 -12.67 -6.37
C GLY A 77 7.84 -11.34 -6.76
N ALA A 78 6.79 -11.42 -7.59
CA ALA A 78 6.03 -10.24 -8.01
C ALA A 78 5.33 -9.52 -6.85
N SER A 79 4.74 -10.27 -5.92
CA SER A 79 4.09 -9.73 -4.72
C SER A 79 5.10 -8.98 -3.85
N GLY A 80 6.28 -9.56 -3.64
CA GLY A 80 7.36 -8.89 -2.90
C GLY A 80 7.87 -7.63 -3.61
N ARG A 81 7.91 -7.58 -4.95
CA ARG A 81 8.28 -6.34 -5.67
C ARG A 81 7.25 -5.23 -5.45
N THR A 82 5.95 -5.57 -5.51
CA THR A 82 4.87 -4.62 -5.19
C THR A 82 4.99 -4.10 -3.76
N THR A 83 5.37 -4.95 -2.80
CA THR A 83 5.68 -4.52 -1.42
C THR A 83 6.75 -3.43 -1.37
N ILE A 84 7.91 -3.66 -2.01
CA ILE A 84 9.04 -2.73 -1.97
C ILE A 84 8.71 -1.41 -2.66
N GLU A 85 8.07 -1.48 -3.84
CA GLU A 85 7.62 -0.30 -4.59
C GLU A 85 6.67 0.56 -3.75
N ALA A 86 5.65 -0.06 -3.15
CA ALA A 86 4.66 0.63 -2.33
C ALA A 86 5.26 1.32 -1.09
N VAL A 87 6.21 0.67 -0.41
CA VAL A 87 6.90 1.25 0.76
C VAL A 87 7.79 2.42 0.35
N SER A 88 8.51 2.27 -0.76
CA SER A 88 9.37 3.31 -1.32
C SER A 88 8.58 4.55 -1.73
N ASP A 89 7.42 4.36 -2.38
CA ASP A 89 6.57 5.47 -2.82
C ASP A 89 5.89 6.20 -1.65
N TYR A 90 5.52 5.44 -0.61
CA TYR A 90 4.89 6.00 0.60
C TYR A 90 5.88 6.82 1.42
N SER A 91 7.12 6.35 1.58
CA SER A 91 8.15 7.00 2.39
C SER A 91 9.53 6.91 1.73
N PRO A 92 9.84 7.81 0.77
CA PRO A 92 11.12 7.78 0.07
C PRO A 92 12.33 8.02 0.99
N GLU A 93 12.12 8.71 2.13
CA GLU A 93 13.16 8.96 3.15
C GLU A 93 13.47 7.75 4.04
N GLY A 94 12.73 6.64 3.90
CA GLY A 94 13.01 5.36 4.58
C GLY A 94 12.75 5.30 6.10
N LYS A 95 12.37 6.42 6.74
CA LYS A 95 12.08 6.49 8.18
C LYS A 95 10.57 6.52 8.43
N HIS A 96 9.90 5.38 8.27
CA HIS A 96 8.47 5.29 8.52
C HIS A 96 8.04 3.99 9.18
N ALA A 97 6.86 4.02 9.80
CA ALA A 97 6.16 2.87 10.36
C ALA A 97 5.67 1.86 9.29
N LEU A 98 5.93 2.08 8.01
CA LEU A 98 5.61 1.16 6.93
C LEU A 98 6.88 0.44 6.49
N VAL A 99 6.92 -0.88 6.66
CA VAL A 99 8.11 -1.70 6.39
C VAL A 99 7.77 -2.74 5.32
N GLY A 100 8.65 -2.91 4.34
CA GLY A 100 8.49 -3.88 3.26
C GLY A 100 9.53 -4.97 3.29
N LEU A 101 9.10 -6.24 3.26
CA LEU A 101 9.98 -7.39 3.09
C LEU A 101 9.66 -8.16 1.81
N ILE A 102 10.73 -8.62 1.17
CA ILE A 102 10.69 -9.52 0.03
C ILE A 102 11.52 -10.76 0.35
N ALA A 103 10.95 -11.95 0.12
CA ALA A 103 11.66 -13.21 0.32
C ALA A 103 13.01 -13.23 -0.41
N GLY A 104 14.09 -13.48 0.34
CA GLY A 104 15.47 -13.48 -0.17
C GLY A 104 16.11 -12.09 -0.28
N GLY A 105 15.41 -11.01 0.07
CA GLY A 105 15.93 -9.66 0.03
C GLY A 105 15.90 -9.00 -1.36
N GLN A 106 16.11 -7.68 -1.39
CA GLN A 106 15.92 -6.86 -2.59
C GLN A 106 16.99 -7.07 -3.66
N THR A 107 18.21 -7.46 -3.25
CA THR A 107 19.40 -7.54 -4.10
C THR A 107 19.77 -8.96 -4.53
N ALA A 108 19.16 -9.99 -3.93
CA ALA A 108 19.48 -11.39 -4.23
C ALA A 108 19.17 -11.77 -5.68
N ALA A 109 19.89 -12.77 -6.20
CA ALA A 109 19.64 -13.34 -7.51
C ALA A 109 18.28 -14.07 -7.56
N MET A 110 17.72 -14.26 -8.76
CA MET A 110 16.40 -14.90 -8.91
C MET A 110 16.33 -16.30 -8.29
N ALA A 111 17.38 -17.12 -8.48
CA ALA A 111 17.44 -18.47 -7.92
C ALA A 111 17.46 -18.47 -6.37
N GLU A 112 18.15 -17.51 -5.78
CA GLU A 112 18.22 -17.32 -4.33
C GLU A 112 16.85 -16.90 -3.77
N ARG A 113 16.14 -16.01 -4.48
CA ARG A 113 14.78 -15.60 -4.09
C ARG A 113 13.79 -16.75 -4.16
N GLU A 114 13.88 -17.61 -5.17
CA GLU A 114 13.02 -18.79 -5.28
C GLU A 114 13.32 -19.79 -4.15
N THR A 115 14.60 -20.01 -3.84
CA THR A 115 15.02 -20.85 -2.71
C THR A 115 14.50 -20.28 -1.38
N ALA A 116 14.64 -18.97 -1.18
CA ALA A 116 14.13 -18.28 0.00
C ALA A 116 12.60 -18.37 0.11
N ALA A 117 11.87 -18.17 -0.99
CA ALA A 117 10.41 -18.22 -1.03
C ALA A 117 9.86 -19.60 -0.60
N ASN A 118 10.64 -20.66 -0.84
CA ASN A 118 10.32 -22.04 -0.49
C ASN A 118 10.78 -22.45 0.93
N ASN A 119 11.27 -21.51 1.75
CA ASN A 119 11.74 -21.75 3.11
C ASN A 119 10.79 -21.16 4.17
N TYR A 120 10.12 -22.04 4.93
CA TYR A 120 9.23 -21.63 6.03
C TYR A 120 9.94 -20.89 7.17
N ASP A 121 11.08 -21.40 7.62
CA ASP A 121 11.76 -20.88 8.80
C ASP A 121 12.37 -19.50 8.54
N LEU A 122 12.78 -19.24 7.30
CA LEU A 122 13.34 -17.95 6.91
C LEU A 122 12.33 -16.80 7.06
N GLY A 123 11.06 -17.00 6.73
CA GLY A 123 10.04 -15.96 6.90
C GLY A 123 9.81 -15.58 8.36
N ALA A 124 9.80 -16.57 9.26
CA ALA A 124 9.72 -16.33 10.69
C ALA A 124 10.98 -15.61 11.22
N PHE A 125 12.15 -16.06 10.78
CA PHE A 125 13.44 -15.48 11.16
C PHE A 125 13.56 -14.00 10.73
N GLU A 126 13.10 -13.63 9.54
CA GLU A 126 13.13 -12.24 9.08
C GLU A 126 12.22 -11.33 9.90
N LEU A 127 11.05 -11.81 10.34
CA LEU A 127 10.19 -11.06 11.27
C LEU A 127 10.84 -10.92 12.65
N GLN A 128 11.48 -11.97 13.16
CA GLN A 128 12.22 -11.91 14.42
C GLN A 128 13.38 -10.91 14.35
N SER A 129 14.08 -10.88 13.23
CA SER A 129 15.19 -9.94 12.98
C SER A 129 14.73 -8.47 12.92
N LEU A 130 13.44 -8.23 12.68
CA LEU A 130 12.81 -6.91 12.76
C LEU A 130 12.26 -6.58 14.15
N ASP A 131 12.44 -7.45 15.15
CA ASP A 131 11.74 -7.35 16.44
C ASP A 131 10.22 -7.21 16.26
N PHE A 132 9.64 -7.95 15.31
CA PHE A 132 8.19 -7.93 15.06
C PHE A 132 7.43 -8.36 16.33
N SER A 133 6.37 -7.64 16.67
CA SER A 133 5.62 -7.85 17.91
C SER A 133 4.12 -7.70 17.72
N ASN A 134 3.35 -7.97 18.79
CA ASN A 134 1.90 -7.74 18.83
C ASN A 134 1.48 -6.26 18.77
N ARG A 135 2.44 -5.33 18.79
CA ARG A 135 2.22 -3.92 18.52
C ARG A 135 2.21 -3.61 17.03
N ASP A 136 2.72 -4.51 16.20
CA ASP A 136 2.78 -4.38 14.75
C ASP A 136 1.58 -5.08 14.10
N MET A 137 1.32 -4.75 12.84
CA MET A 137 0.37 -5.43 11.96
C MET A 137 1.12 -6.06 10.79
N LEU A 138 0.74 -7.28 10.40
CA LEU A 138 1.28 -7.95 9.22
C LEU A 138 0.29 -7.88 8.04
N LEU A 139 0.77 -7.48 6.87
CA LEU A 139 0.06 -7.63 5.60
C LEU A 139 0.83 -8.58 4.68
N ALA A 140 0.26 -9.75 4.43
CA ALA A 140 0.85 -10.75 3.55
C ALA A 140 0.32 -10.66 2.11
N LEU A 141 1.22 -10.55 1.15
CA LEU A 141 0.92 -10.55 -0.27
C LEU A 141 1.27 -11.92 -0.87
N THR A 142 0.25 -12.71 -1.25
CA THR A 142 0.46 -14.02 -1.88
C THR A 142 -0.71 -14.42 -2.78
N VAL A 143 -0.47 -14.55 -4.09
CA VAL A 143 -1.54 -14.95 -5.02
C VAL A 143 -2.03 -16.38 -4.73
N SER A 144 -1.11 -17.32 -4.53
CA SER A 144 -1.45 -18.74 -4.33
C SER A 144 -1.93 -19.08 -2.93
N GLY A 145 -1.55 -18.28 -1.92
CA GLY A 145 -1.79 -18.59 -0.51
C GLY A 145 -0.96 -19.76 0.01
N LYS A 146 0.04 -20.23 -0.75
CA LYS A 146 0.83 -21.44 -0.45
C LYS A 146 2.34 -21.19 -0.40
N THR A 147 2.78 -19.95 -0.47
CA THR A 147 4.22 -19.61 -0.47
C THR A 147 4.82 -19.89 0.92
N PRO A 148 5.75 -20.85 1.07
CA PRO A 148 6.26 -21.26 2.39
C PRO A 148 6.81 -20.13 3.25
N TRP A 149 7.63 -19.24 2.67
CA TRP A 149 8.20 -18.10 3.39
C TRP A 149 7.13 -17.17 3.95
N VAL A 150 6.10 -16.85 3.17
CA VAL A 150 4.98 -16.02 3.61
C VAL A 150 4.22 -16.71 4.75
N TRP A 151 3.98 -18.01 4.63
CA TRP A 151 3.29 -18.77 5.66
C TRP A 151 4.06 -18.83 6.97
N GLY A 152 5.39 -19.04 6.92
CA GLY A 152 6.24 -19.02 8.10
C GLY A 152 6.20 -17.68 8.84
N ALA A 153 6.25 -16.57 8.10
CA ALA A 153 6.08 -15.23 8.64
C ALA A 153 4.69 -15.02 9.27
N MET A 154 3.61 -15.39 8.56
CA MET A 154 2.25 -15.28 9.08
C MET A 154 2.04 -16.11 10.35
N ARG A 155 2.56 -17.35 10.39
CA ARG A 155 2.47 -18.22 11.57
C ARG A 155 3.21 -17.61 12.78
N HIS A 156 4.36 -16.98 12.55
CA HIS A 156 5.08 -16.28 13.62
C HIS A 156 4.28 -15.08 14.14
N ALA A 157 3.78 -14.21 13.25
CA ALA A 157 2.94 -13.09 13.65
C ALA A 157 1.68 -13.55 14.41
N TRP A 158 1.07 -14.65 13.98
CA TRP A 158 -0.12 -15.22 14.60
C TRP A 158 0.18 -15.71 16.02
N SER A 159 1.33 -16.37 16.21
CA SER A 159 1.76 -16.83 17.53
C SER A 159 2.01 -15.70 18.54
N LEU A 160 2.26 -14.47 18.05
CA LEU A 160 2.43 -13.27 18.86
C LEU A 160 1.10 -12.56 19.14
N GLY A 161 0.01 -12.91 18.46
CA GLY A 161 -1.27 -12.23 18.56
C GLY A 161 -1.29 -10.86 17.86
N ALA A 162 -0.44 -10.66 16.85
CA ALA A 162 -0.48 -9.48 16.01
C ALA A 162 -1.68 -9.55 15.03
N PRO A 163 -2.32 -8.43 14.66
CA PRO A 163 -3.31 -8.41 13.60
C PRO A 163 -2.68 -8.80 12.25
N ILE A 164 -3.37 -9.68 11.50
CA ILE A 164 -2.89 -10.19 10.22
C ILE A 164 -3.93 -9.96 9.13
N ALA A 165 -3.50 -9.38 8.02
CA ALA A 165 -4.26 -9.33 6.79
C ALA A 165 -3.52 -10.09 5.67
N VAL A 166 -4.27 -10.64 4.73
CA VAL A 166 -3.71 -11.28 3.53
C VAL A 166 -4.43 -10.81 2.27
N ILE A 167 -3.68 -10.57 1.20
CA ILE A 167 -4.20 -10.36 -0.15
C ILE A 167 -3.87 -11.59 -0.99
N THR A 168 -4.89 -12.35 -1.38
CA THR A 168 -4.75 -13.63 -2.07
C THR A 168 -5.89 -13.95 -3.03
N GLN A 169 -5.67 -14.76 -4.06
CA GLN A 169 -6.79 -15.27 -4.86
C GLN A 169 -7.45 -16.50 -4.23
N GLN A 170 -6.86 -17.10 -3.19
CA GLN A 170 -7.32 -18.35 -2.58
C GLN A 170 -7.83 -18.08 -1.15
N PRO A 171 -9.11 -17.69 -0.97
CA PRO A 171 -9.66 -17.32 0.34
C PRO A 171 -9.74 -18.49 1.33
N THR A 172 -9.63 -19.73 0.85
CA THR A 172 -9.62 -20.95 1.68
C THR A 172 -8.21 -21.51 1.89
N SER A 173 -7.18 -20.80 1.45
CA SER A 173 -5.78 -21.22 1.61
C SER A 173 -5.35 -21.27 3.08
N GLU A 174 -4.30 -22.04 3.37
CA GLU A 174 -3.71 -22.13 4.71
C GLU A 174 -3.26 -20.76 5.22
N ALA A 175 -2.72 -19.90 4.34
CA ALA A 175 -2.39 -18.52 4.69
C ALA A 175 -3.64 -17.72 5.11
N ALA A 176 -4.75 -17.86 4.37
CA ALA A 176 -6.00 -17.17 4.68
C ALA A 176 -6.60 -17.59 6.04
N GLN A 177 -6.42 -18.84 6.45
CA GLN A 177 -6.88 -19.34 7.75
C GLN A 177 -6.17 -18.70 8.95
N LEU A 178 -4.98 -18.11 8.75
CA LEU A 178 -4.22 -17.40 9.79
C LEU A 178 -4.56 -15.91 9.88
N ALA A 179 -5.32 -15.36 8.92
CA ALA A 179 -5.56 -13.93 8.80
C ALA A 179 -6.89 -13.50 9.44
N ASP A 180 -6.88 -12.35 10.11
CA ASP A 180 -8.09 -11.68 10.61
C ASP A 180 -8.87 -10.98 9.49
N ILE A 181 -8.17 -10.60 8.41
CA ILE A 181 -8.72 -9.95 7.22
C ILE A 181 -8.24 -10.68 5.98
N ILE A 182 -9.17 -11.20 5.19
CA ILE A 182 -8.90 -11.87 3.92
C ILE A 182 -9.41 -10.99 2.80
N ILE A 183 -8.50 -10.43 2.00
CA ILE A 183 -8.85 -9.65 0.81
C ILE A 183 -8.61 -10.53 -0.40
N ALA A 184 -9.71 -11.01 -1.00
CA ALA A 184 -9.65 -11.99 -2.09
C ALA A 184 -10.36 -11.52 -3.37
N PRO A 185 -9.73 -10.65 -4.17
CA PRO A 185 -10.33 -10.17 -5.42
C PRO A 185 -10.52 -11.33 -6.40
N GLN A 186 -11.79 -11.63 -6.72
CA GLN A 186 -12.18 -12.71 -7.62
C GLN A 186 -12.11 -12.25 -9.08
N THR A 187 -10.90 -12.19 -9.65
CA THR A 187 -10.66 -11.72 -11.03
C THR A 187 -10.97 -12.75 -12.12
N GLY A 188 -11.51 -13.92 -11.76
CA GLY A 188 -11.74 -15.03 -12.68
C GLY A 188 -10.44 -15.75 -13.13
N PRO A 189 -10.56 -16.72 -14.06
CA PRO A 189 -9.41 -17.43 -14.63
C PRO A 189 -8.52 -16.47 -15.42
N GLU A 190 -7.23 -16.79 -15.57
CA GLU A 190 -6.31 -15.98 -16.38
C GLU A 190 -6.55 -16.21 -17.88
N ALA A 191 -6.46 -15.16 -18.70
CA ALA A 191 -6.62 -15.24 -20.15
C ALA A 191 -5.73 -16.31 -20.81
N VAL A 192 -4.52 -16.50 -20.28
CA VAL A 192 -3.61 -17.61 -20.65
C VAL A 192 -3.33 -18.46 -19.41
N ALA A 193 -3.99 -19.61 -19.33
CA ALA A 193 -3.81 -20.54 -18.21
C ALA A 193 -2.35 -21.00 -18.10
N GLY A 194 -1.75 -20.81 -16.92
CA GLY A 194 -0.36 -21.18 -16.63
C GLY A 194 0.67 -20.10 -16.90
N LEU A 195 0.29 -18.97 -17.54
CA LEU A 195 1.18 -17.83 -17.73
C LEU A 195 1.13 -16.90 -16.52
N ALA A 196 1.81 -17.31 -15.44
CA ALA A 196 1.80 -16.61 -14.15
C ALA A 196 0.37 -16.29 -13.68
N ASN A 197 0.13 -15.10 -13.13
CA ASN A 197 -1.20 -14.64 -12.71
C ASN A 197 -1.31 -13.10 -12.88
N PRO A 198 -1.30 -12.57 -14.12
CA PRO A 198 -1.25 -11.13 -14.36
C PRO A 198 -2.45 -10.39 -13.77
N LYS A 199 -3.69 -10.89 -13.92
CA LYS A 199 -4.87 -10.22 -13.34
C LYS A 199 -4.80 -10.18 -11.81
N ALA A 200 -4.38 -11.29 -11.20
CA ALA A 200 -4.15 -11.35 -9.75
C ALA A 200 -3.15 -10.31 -9.25
N GLN A 201 -2.04 -10.16 -9.97
CA GLN A 201 -0.95 -9.24 -9.62
C GLN A 201 -1.37 -7.78 -9.79
N LEU A 202 -2.15 -7.47 -10.84
CA LEU A 202 -2.73 -6.14 -11.05
C LEU A 202 -3.73 -5.80 -9.95
N ALA A 203 -4.64 -6.71 -9.61
CA ALA A 203 -5.58 -6.52 -8.50
C ALA A 203 -4.85 -6.28 -7.16
N GLN A 204 -3.84 -7.10 -6.85
CA GLN A 204 -3.04 -6.93 -5.65
C GLN A 204 -2.33 -5.57 -5.61
N ARG A 205 -1.73 -5.14 -6.72
CA ARG A 205 -1.08 -3.82 -6.81
C ARG A 205 -2.07 -2.68 -6.63
N GLN A 206 -3.25 -2.78 -7.24
CA GLN A 206 -4.31 -1.79 -7.07
C GLN A 206 -4.74 -1.66 -5.60
N ILE A 207 -4.91 -2.78 -4.90
CA ILE A 207 -5.26 -2.79 -3.47
C ILE A 207 -4.15 -2.18 -2.62
N VAL A 208 -2.89 -2.53 -2.90
CA VAL A 208 -1.73 -1.96 -2.17
C VAL A 208 -1.62 -0.45 -2.42
N ASN A 209 -1.91 0.04 -3.63
CA ASN A 209 -1.96 1.47 -3.92
C ASN A 209 -3.09 2.18 -3.18
N MET A 210 -4.27 1.53 -3.06
CA MET A 210 -5.38 2.05 -2.25
C MET A 210 -4.98 2.12 -0.77
N LEU A 211 -4.28 1.12 -0.25
CA LEU A 211 -3.76 1.09 1.12
C LEU A 211 -2.79 2.25 1.37
N THR A 212 -1.72 2.38 0.58
CA THR A 212 -0.71 3.43 0.80
C THR A 212 -1.29 4.83 0.63
N THR A 213 -2.18 5.03 -0.36
CA THR A 213 -2.90 6.30 -0.54
C THR A 213 -3.83 6.59 0.65
N GLY A 214 -4.58 5.58 1.10
CA GLY A 214 -5.48 5.69 2.26
C GLY A 214 -4.71 6.04 3.54
N LEU A 215 -3.58 5.36 3.79
CA LEU A 215 -2.68 5.67 4.88
C LEU A 215 -2.16 7.10 4.80
N ALA A 216 -1.73 7.58 3.63
CA ALA A 216 -1.21 8.94 3.47
C ALA A 216 -2.28 10.00 3.77
N ILE A 217 -3.54 9.73 3.40
CA ILE A 217 -4.67 10.58 3.76
C ILE A 217 -4.91 10.56 5.27
N ARG A 218 -4.90 9.37 5.89
CA ARG A 218 -5.14 9.19 7.33
C ARG A 218 -3.99 9.72 8.21
N ASP A 219 -2.77 9.78 7.69
CA ASP A 219 -1.56 10.28 8.36
C ASP A 219 -1.36 11.80 8.20
N GLY A 220 -2.36 12.51 7.65
CA GLY A 220 -2.30 13.97 7.51
C GLY A 220 -1.31 14.48 6.45
N ARG A 221 -0.80 13.60 5.58
CA ARG A 221 0.09 13.97 4.46
C ARG A 221 -0.65 14.64 3.31
N VAL A 222 -1.97 14.52 3.30
CA VAL A 222 -2.86 15.08 2.27
C VAL A 222 -3.75 16.15 2.88
N TYR A 223 -3.82 17.31 2.20
CA TYR A 223 -4.82 18.34 2.46
C TYR A 223 -5.67 18.55 1.22
N SER A 224 -6.99 18.41 1.37
CA SER A 224 -7.90 18.32 0.23
C SER A 224 -7.50 17.12 -0.64
N ASN A 225 -6.97 17.34 -1.84
CA ASN A 225 -6.40 16.35 -2.74
C ASN A 225 -4.93 16.65 -3.09
N LEU A 226 -4.25 17.46 -2.26
CA LEU A 226 -2.86 17.86 -2.44
C LEU A 226 -1.97 17.12 -1.42
N ARG A 227 -0.88 16.52 -1.89
CA ARG A 227 0.19 16.01 -1.03
C ARG A 227 0.97 17.20 -0.46
N VAL A 228 0.90 17.41 0.86
CA VAL A 228 1.44 18.60 1.54
C VAL A 228 2.65 18.32 2.42
N ASP A 229 3.12 17.07 2.48
CA ASP A 229 4.32 16.64 3.22
C ASP A 229 5.60 16.62 2.34
N VAL A 230 5.61 17.39 1.25
CA VAL A 230 6.71 17.40 0.27
C VAL A 230 7.93 18.16 0.81
N GLN A 231 9.10 17.51 0.78
CA GLN A 231 10.40 18.12 1.08
C GLN A 231 10.99 18.81 -0.15
N ALA A 232 11.63 19.96 0.05
CA ALA A 232 12.20 20.78 -1.02
C ALA A 232 13.70 20.49 -1.26
N ASP A 233 14.06 19.22 -1.45
CA ASP A 233 15.48 18.78 -1.50
C ASP A 233 16.20 19.16 -2.80
N ASN A 234 15.46 19.50 -3.86
CA ASN A 234 16.01 19.98 -5.12
C ASN A 234 15.09 21.03 -5.75
N SER A 235 15.57 21.67 -6.83
CA SER A 235 14.84 22.75 -7.50
C SER A 235 13.47 22.32 -8.02
N HIS A 236 13.32 21.10 -8.52
CA HIS A 236 12.05 20.56 -8.99
C HIS A 236 11.04 20.41 -7.82
N TRP A 237 11.48 19.85 -6.70
CA TRP A 237 10.62 19.70 -5.52
C TRP A 237 10.30 21.03 -4.84
N ALA A 238 11.24 21.98 -4.82
CA ALA A 238 11.00 23.34 -4.34
C ALA A 238 9.91 24.06 -5.16
N GLU A 239 9.97 23.97 -6.49
CA GLU A 239 8.93 24.53 -7.36
C GLU A 239 7.58 23.84 -7.18
N ARG A 240 7.58 22.51 -7.00
CA ARG A 240 6.36 21.77 -6.69
C ARG A 240 5.76 22.20 -5.35
N GLN A 241 6.58 22.44 -4.34
CA GLN A 241 6.12 22.91 -3.03
C GLN A 241 5.45 24.29 -3.13
N ILE A 242 6.02 25.22 -3.89
CA ILE A 242 5.43 26.53 -4.17
C ILE A 242 4.06 26.36 -4.86
N ALA A 243 3.98 25.51 -5.88
CA ALA A 243 2.73 25.27 -6.60
C ALA A 243 1.64 24.66 -5.70
N ILE A 244 2.01 23.77 -4.78
CA ILE A 244 1.09 23.19 -3.79
C ILE A 244 0.56 24.27 -2.85
N VAL A 245 1.42 25.16 -2.33
CA VAL A 245 0.97 26.25 -1.45
C VAL A 245 0.01 27.19 -2.18
N MET A 246 0.34 27.57 -3.42
CA MET A 246 -0.55 28.39 -4.24
C MET A 246 -1.90 27.71 -4.47
N ALA A 247 -1.92 26.43 -4.86
CA ALA A 247 -3.15 25.69 -5.11
C ALA A 247 -3.98 25.45 -3.84
N ALA A 248 -3.35 25.39 -2.66
CA ALA A 248 -4.04 25.18 -1.40
C ALA A 248 -4.65 26.47 -0.81
N THR A 249 -4.16 27.64 -1.23
CA THR A 249 -4.44 28.93 -0.57
C THR A 249 -4.89 30.04 -1.51
N ASP A 250 -4.89 29.79 -2.81
CA ASP A 250 -5.16 30.77 -3.88
C ASP A 250 -4.27 32.04 -3.83
N CYS A 251 -3.11 31.94 -3.16
CA CYS A 251 -2.16 33.05 -3.06
C CYS A 251 -1.30 33.22 -4.31
N THR A 252 -0.64 34.36 -4.42
CA THR A 252 0.37 34.61 -5.46
C THR A 252 1.64 33.80 -5.21
N ARG A 253 2.44 33.61 -6.26
CA ARG A 253 3.76 32.97 -6.17
C ARG A 253 4.70 33.68 -5.20
N SER A 254 4.61 35.01 -5.10
CA SER A 254 5.43 35.80 -4.19
C SER A 254 5.08 35.51 -2.73
N GLU A 255 3.78 35.49 -2.42
CA GLU A 255 3.27 35.16 -1.08
C GLU A 255 3.62 33.72 -0.69
N ALA A 256 3.45 32.76 -1.61
CA ALA A 256 3.82 31.36 -1.36
C ALA A 256 5.31 31.22 -1.02
N LYS A 257 6.20 31.89 -1.77
CA LYS A 257 7.65 31.87 -1.50
C LYS A 257 7.99 32.51 -0.15
N ALA A 258 7.39 33.65 0.17
CA ALA A 258 7.60 34.33 1.44
C ALA A 258 7.11 33.47 2.63
N ALA A 259 5.95 32.82 2.48
CA ALA A 259 5.38 31.92 3.47
C ALA A 259 6.26 30.69 3.72
N LEU A 260 6.69 30.01 2.65
CA LEU A 260 7.59 28.87 2.74
C LEU A 260 8.93 29.26 3.38
N ALA A 261 9.52 30.40 3.00
CA ALA A 261 10.76 30.89 3.61
C ALA A 261 10.59 31.14 5.11
N SER A 262 9.48 31.78 5.51
CA SER A 262 9.17 32.05 6.93
C SER A 262 8.93 30.78 7.75
N CYS A 263 8.56 29.69 7.08
CA CYS A 263 8.28 28.39 7.70
C CYS A 263 9.42 27.38 7.54
N HIS A 264 10.64 27.81 7.20
CA HIS A 264 11.79 26.92 6.95
C HIS A 264 11.49 25.81 5.92
N GLN A 265 10.78 26.16 4.83
CA GLN A 265 10.32 25.23 3.80
C GLN A 265 9.38 24.13 4.31
N HIS A 266 8.71 24.34 5.44
CA HIS A 266 7.68 23.41 5.92
C HIS A 266 6.32 23.72 5.26
N CYS A 267 5.98 22.97 4.21
CA CYS A 267 4.80 23.20 3.37
C CYS A 267 3.49 23.30 4.16
N ARG A 268 3.23 22.36 5.08
CA ARG A 268 2.01 22.36 5.91
C ARG A 268 1.88 23.64 6.74
N THR A 269 2.98 24.12 7.32
CA THR A 269 2.98 25.34 8.13
C THR A 269 2.69 26.55 7.27
N ALA A 270 3.31 26.65 6.09
CA ALA A 270 3.07 27.77 5.17
C ALA A 270 1.61 27.84 4.72
N ILE A 271 0.99 26.70 4.40
CA ILE A 271 -0.43 26.63 4.04
C ILE A 271 -1.30 27.07 5.22
N LEU A 272 -1.06 26.57 6.44
CA LEU A 272 -1.84 26.96 7.61
C LEU A 272 -1.69 28.45 7.92
N MET A 273 -0.46 28.98 7.85
CA MET A 273 -0.14 30.38 8.07
C MET A 273 -0.97 31.29 7.15
N LEU A 274 -0.96 31.00 5.84
CA LEU A 274 -1.72 31.77 4.84
C LEU A 274 -3.24 31.65 5.02
N LEU A 275 -3.76 30.46 5.34
CA LEU A 275 -5.21 30.25 5.48
C LEU A 275 -5.79 30.77 6.80
N SER A 276 -4.97 30.89 7.85
CA SER A 276 -5.42 31.31 9.19
C SER A 276 -5.01 32.73 9.56
N GLY A 277 -4.04 33.32 8.86
CA GLY A 277 -3.46 34.61 9.20
C GLY A 277 -2.55 34.59 10.45
N LEU A 278 -2.29 33.41 11.03
CA LEU A 278 -1.30 33.25 12.10
C LEU A 278 0.11 33.53 11.57
N ASP A 279 1.06 33.81 12.47
CA ASP A 279 2.47 33.77 12.11
C ASP A 279 3.01 32.32 12.03
N ALA A 280 4.22 32.16 11.50
CA ALA A 280 4.84 30.87 11.27
C ALA A 280 5.04 30.04 12.57
N TRP A 281 5.30 30.70 13.70
CA TRP A 281 5.54 30.03 14.98
C TRP A 281 4.23 29.46 15.54
N HIS A 282 3.19 30.29 15.63
CA HIS A 282 1.86 29.86 16.09
C HIS A 282 1.25 28.82 15.16
N ALA A 283 1.43 28.96 13.84
CA ALA A 283 1.00 27.95 12.88
C ALA A 283 1.73 26.60 13.09
N ARG A 284 3.04 26.63 13.38
CA ARG A 284 3.81 25.39 13.63
C ARG A 284 3.39 24.72 14.93
N GLU A 285 3.19 25.49 15.99
CA GLU A 285 2.72 24.98 17.28
C GLU A 285 1.33 24.32 17.13
N LEU A 286 0.41 25.00 16.45
CA LEU A 286 -0.94 24.49 16.23
C LEU A 286 -0.93 23.22 15.37
N LEU A 287 -0.10 23.13 14.32
CA LEU A 287 0.06 21.89 13.56
C LEU A 287 0.59 20.76 14.43
N THR A 288 1.60 21.03 15.26
CA THR A 288 2.22 20.02 16.13
C THR A 288 1.21 19.47 17.14
N LYS A 289 0.38 20.33 17.72
CA LYS A 289 -0.74 19.96 18.61
C LYS A 289 -1.74 19.01 17.94
N HIS A 290 -1.92 19.13 16.63
CA HIS A 290 -2.82 18.30 15.82
C HIS A 290 -2.08 17.20 15.04
N HIS A 291 -0.88 16.79 15.47
CA HIS A 291 -0.09 15.74 14.80
C HIS A 291 0.09 16.00 13.30
N ASP A 292 0.34 17.25 12.92
CA ASP A 292 0.46 17.76 11.56
C ASP A 292 -0.79 17.59 10.65
N HIS A 293 -1.96 17.29 11.22
CA HIS A 293 -3.22 17.27 10.47
C HIS A 293 -3.71 18.70 10.16
N LEU A 294 -3.37 19.19 8.97
CA LEU A 294 -3.65 20.57 8.55
C LEU A 294 -5.13 20.96 8.67
N ARG A 295 -6.05 20.08 8.28
CA ARG A 295 -7.49 20.34 8.34
C ARG A 295 -8.02 20.47 9.77
N LEU A 296 -7.44 19.74 10.73
CA LEU A 296 -7.82 19.84 12.14
C LEU A 296 -7.28 21.12 12.75
N ALA A 297 -6.00 21.43 12.49
CA ALA A 297 -5.37 22.67 12.92
C ALA A 297 -6.11 23.92 12.40
N LEU A 298 -6.46 23.94 11.11
CA LEU A 298 -7.19 25.07 10.51
C LEU A 298 -8.57 25.29 11.14
N ARG A 299 -9.30 24.21 11.44
CA ARG A 299 -10.60 24.30 12.12
C ARG A 299 -10.48 24.89 13.52
N GLU A 300 -9.42 24.57 14.26
CA GLU A 300 -9.17 25.19 15.57
C GLU A 300 -8.85 26.68 15.43
N ALA A 301 -7.95 27.05 14.52
CA ALA A 301 -7.60 28.46 14.28
C ALA A 301 -8.84 29.31 13.96
N GLN A 302 -9.72 28.80 13.09
CA GLN A 302 -10.97 29.49 12.71
C GLN A 302 -11.95 29.62 13.88
N ARG A 303 -12.02 28.64 14.80
CA ARG A 303 -12.87 28.73 16.00
C ARG A 303 -12.35 29.76 17.00
N SER A 304 -11.03 29.82 17.19
CA SER A 304 -10.40 30.81 18.07
C SER A 304 -10.55 32.24 17.55
N ALA A 305 -10.61 32.43 16.22
CA ALA A 305 -10.89 33.74 15.62
C ALA A 305 -12.36 34.21 15.80
N VAL A 306 -13.31 33.29 15.95
CA VAL A 306 -14.75 33.58 16.09
C VAL A 306 -15.18 33.74 17.55
N THR A 307 -14.34 33.33 18.52
CA THR A 307 -14.63 33.43 19.96
C THR A 307 -13.65 34.44 20.59
N PRO A 308 -13.96 35.75 20.64
CA PRO A 308 -13.14 36.66 21.42
C PRO A 308 -13.25 36.27 22.90
N ALA A 309 -12.13 36.27 23.61
CA ALA A 309 -12.09 36.09 25.06
C ALA A 309 -13.12 37.01 25.73
N GLN A 310 -14.04 36.41 26.52
CA GLN A 310 -14.84 37.12 27.50
C GLN A 310 -14.01 37.37 28.75
#